data_AF-A0A2A4J7Y1-F1
#
_entry.id   AF-A0A2A4J7Y1-F1
#
_cell.length_a   1.000
_cell.length_b   1.000
_cell.length_c   1.000
_cell.angle_alpha   90.00
_cell.angle_beta   90.00
_cell.angle_gamma   90.00
#
_symmetry.space_group_name_H-M   'P 1'
#
loop_
_entity.id
_entity.type
_entity.pdbx_description
1 polymer ?
#
loop_
_entity_poly.entity_id
_entity_poly.type
_entity_poly.pdbx_seq_one_letter_code
_entity_poly.pdbx_strand_id
1 'polypeptide(L)'
;MSYLYLFYIFLLCLLDCYYCLRLVGGWEYLNIHCRDNDNEPVDWWYVYKPPSNLGRNMNSGANFSYITATSAGRWQASRVTVFGKSMLKYTLAPMLKGAYADYIALVVYEEQEPSENFKGSASLGLMMANEMGGVWIEDTPIFPTQEIPSGHMIMCLSLDLRTMNSLAIAIKQTEPHIKKMFIPATLKENLPDWVKLLSNDDEPEVKASKTAVRKTKILPFVTKGKSLRGIMLARSPGDSRCLYKSFAKTKGIVMDVYGHTEHRNGAYADYIALVVYEEQEPSENFKGSASLGLMMANEMGGVWIGHTVPGFPGLTKDTPIFPTQEIPSGHMIMCLSLDLRTMNSLAIAIKQTEPHIKKMFIPATLKENLPDWVKLLSNDDEPEVKASKTAVRKTKILPFVTKGKSLRGIMLARSPGDSRCLYKSFAKTKGIVMDVYGHTEHRNVICDKSYSLRSINAISMKFPDAVYYIDNETDSMGFAVSTVGTWQRKGRSKDQYWACTGNVENQPLGSKGGIIACVFNFQVWLTFDNFKVKEPDCE
;
A
#
# COMPACT_ATOMS: atom_id res chain seq x y z
N MET A 1 -15.81 -40.00 31.90
CA MET A 1 -15.15 -39.71 30.60
C MET A 1 -15.62 -38.42 29.94
N SER A 2 -16.92 -38.09 29.96
CA SER A 2 -17.53 -37.04 29.12
C SER A 2 -16.88 -35.64 29.16
N TYR A 3 -16.48 -35.14 30.34
CA TYR A 3 -15.94 -33.78 30.48
C TYR A 3 -14.57 -33.57 29.81
N LEU A 4 -13.68 -34.58 29.79
CA LEU A 4 -12.41 -34.46 29.06
C LEU A 4 -12.65 -34.32 27.55
N TYR A 5 -13.63 -35.04 27.02
CA TYR A 5 -13.95 -35.03 25.59
C TYR A 5 -14.51 -33.67 25.14
N LEU A 6 -15.41 -33.08 25.94
CA LEU A 6 -15.91 -31.71 25.73
C LEU A 6 -14.80 -30.66 25.82
N PHE A 7 -13.87 -30.79 26.78
CA PHE A 7 -12.73 -29.88 26.90
C PHE A 7 -11.78 -30.01 25.68
N TYR A 8 -11.55 -31.23 25.19
CA TYR A 8 -10.71 -31.47 24.01
C TYR A 8 -11.33 -30.90 22.73
N ILE A 9 -12.65 -31.05 22.55
CA ILE A 9 -13.39 -30.41 21.45
C ILE A 9 -13.31 -28.88 21.55
N PHE A 10 -13.48 -28.30 22.74
CA PHE A 10 -13.37 -26.85 22.93
C PHE A 10 -11.96 -26.33 22.62
N LEU A 11 -10.92 -27.07 23.01
CA LEU A 11 -9.52 -26.74 22.70
C LEU A 11 -9.22 -26.84 21.20
N LEU A 12 -9.77 -27.86 20.52
CA LEU A 12 -9.69 -27.99 19.06
C LEU A 12 -10.42 -26.85 18.36
N CYS A 13 -11.65 -26.50 18.75
CA CYS A 13 -12.35 -25.35 18.18
C CYS A 13 -11.63 -24.02 18.41
N LEU A 14 -10.91 -23.84 19.52
CA LEU A 14 -10.05 -22.67 19.74
C LEU A 14 -8.80 -22.68 18.86
N LEU A 15 -8.17 -23.85 18.64
CA LEU A 15 -7.06 -24.02 17.71
C LEU A 15 -7.48 -23.79 16.25
N ASP A 16 -8.59 -24.38 15.82
CA ASP A 16 -9.16 -24.21 14.49
C ASP A 16 -9.62 -22.77 14.26
N CYS A 17 -10.19 -22.09 15.28
CA CYS A 17 -10.48 -20.66 15.21
C CYS A 17 -9.20 -19.81 15.07
N TYR A 18 -8.13 -20.14 15.81
CA TYR A 18 -6.82 -19.49 15.71
C TYR A 18 -6.16 -19.71 14.33
N TYR A 19 -6.28 -20.91 13.76
CA TYR A 19 -5.80 -21.21 12.41
C TYR A 19 -6.68 -20.57 11.32
N CYS A 20 -8.00 -20.53 11.48
CA CYS A 20 -8.90 -19.79 10.58
C CYS A 20 -8.58 -18.29 10.58
N LEU A 21 -8.34 -17.66 11.73
CA LEU A 21 -7.91 -16.26 11.79
C LEU A 21 -6.61 -16.02 11.01
N ARG A 22 -5.68 -16.98 10.96
CA ARG A 22 -4.46 -16.93 10.13
C ARG A 22 -4.69 -17.24 8.65
N LEU A 23 -5.81 -17.88 8.27
CA LEU A 23 -6.10 -18.29 6.89
C LEU A 23 -6.94 -17.26 6.10
N VAL A 24 -7.52 -16.25 6.75
CA VAL A 24 -8.27 -15.14 6.10
C VAL A 24 -7.36 -14.14 5.35
N GLY A 25 -6.03 -14.36 5.35
CA GLY A 25 -5.01 -13.50 4.72
C GLY A 25 -5.17 -13.18 3.22
N GLY A 26 -6.13 -13.79 2.51
CA GLY A 26 -6.49 -13.40 1.14
C GLY A 26 -7.07 -11.97 1.03
N TRP A 27 -7.75 -11.47 2.07
CA TRP A 27 -8.40 -10.14 2.06
C TRP A 27 -7.43 -8.97 2.30
N GLU A 28 -6.20 -9.25 2.72
CA GLU A 28 -5.19 -8.23 3.05
C GLU A 28 -4.79 -7.34 1.87
N TYR A 29 -4.88 -7.84 0.64
CA TYR A 29 -4.52 -7.09 -0.57
C TYR A 29 -5.59 -6.06 -0.99
N LEU A 30 -6.79 -6.13 -0.41
CA LEU A 30 -7.86 -5.13 -0.52
C LEU A 30 -7.76 -4.05 0.56
N ASN A 31 -7.05 -4.29 1.66
CA ASN A 31 -6.98 -3.35 2.79
C ASN A 31 -5.72 -2.47 2.65
N ILE A 32 -5.91 -1.23 2.21
CA ILE A 32 -4.82 -0.27 2.01
C ILE A 32 -4.31 0.20 3.38
N HIS A 33 -3.05 -0.13 3.67
CA HIS A 33 -2.30 0.21 4.88
C HIS A 33 -0.82 0.37 4.54
N CYS A 34 -0.08 1.06 5.42
CA CYS A 34 1.37 0.98 5.45
C CYS A 34 1.78 -0.47 5.74
N ARG A 35 2.82 -0.98 5.07
CA ARG A 35 3.38 -2.32 5.32
C ARG A 35 4.84 -2.22 5.70
N ASP A 36 5.30 -3.09 6.58
CA ASP A 36 6.69 -3.13 7.04
C ASP A 36 7.60 -3.96 6.11
N ASN A 37 8.82 -4.28 6.56
CA ASN A 37 9.81 -5.02 5.78
C ASN A 37 9.49 -6.52 5.60
N ASP A 38 8.62 -7.08 6.44
CA ASP A 38 8.14 -8.46 6.33
C ASP A 38 6.80 -8.53 5.57
N ASN A 39 6.34 -7.39 5.02
CA ASN A 39 5.06 -7.15 4.35
C ASN A 39 3.85 -7.15 5.30
N GLU A 40 4.04 -7.15 6.61
CA GLU A 40 2.92 -7.13 7.58
C GLU A 40 2.29 -5.72 7.66
N PRO A 41 0.96 -5.61 7.88
CA PRO A 41 0.27 -4.33 7.94
C PRO A 41 0.56 -3.57 9.24
N VAL A 42 0.95 -2.29 9.13
CA VAL A 42 1.26 -1.41 10.25
C VAL A 42 0.47 -0.10 10.19
N ASP A 43 0.23 0.50 11.35
CA ASP A 43 -0.57 1.72 11.47
C ASP A 43 0.15 2.96 10.89
N TRP A 44 1.49 2.95 10.92
CA TRP A 44 2.37 3.95 10.32
C TRP A 44 3.83 3.47 10.35
N TRP A 45 4.67 4.10 9.54
CA TRP A 45 6.13 4.00 9.64
C TRP A 45 6.82 5.30 9.21
N TYR A 46 8.05 5.50 9.71
CA TYR A 46 9.01 6.48 9.19
C TYR A 46 10.24 5.73 8.66
N VAL A 47 10.76 6.19 7.53
CA VAL A 47 12.01 5.77 6.90
C VAL A 47 12.91 6.98 6.78
N TYR A 48 14.16 6.82 7.17
CA TYR A 48 15.25 7.75 6.88
C TYR A 48 16.32 7.04 6.06
N LYS A 49 16.52 7.49 4.83
CA LYS A 49 17.60 7.05 3.94
C LYS A 49 18.73 8.09 4.02
N PRO A 50 19.79 7.85 4.80
CA PRO A 50 20.88 8.81 4.95
C PRO A 50 21.67 9.04 3.65
N PRO A 51 22.55 10.06 3.62
CA PRO A 51 23.50 10.28 2.52
C PRO A 51 24.45 9.11 2.27
N SER A 52 24.96 9.00 1.04
CA SER A 52 25.81 7.87 0.61
C SER A 52 27.30 7.98 1.00
N ASN A 53 27.72 9.05 1.66
CA ASN A 53 29.12 9.37 1.94
C ASN A 53 29.57 9.08 3.39
N LEU A 54 28.67 8.61 4.26
CA LEU A 54 28.90 8.54 5.71
C LEU A 54 29.97 7.53 6.17
N GLY A 55 30.43 6.61 5.30
CA GLY A 55 31.56 5.73 5.60
C GLY A 55 31.35 4.30 5.12
N ARG A 56 32.46 3.52 5.13
CA ARG A 56 32.61 2.23 4.41
C ARG A 56 31.41 1.26 4.50
N ASN A 57 30.71 1.21 5.63
CA ASN A 57 29.59 0.29 5.87
C ASN A 57 28.21 0.82 5.41
N MET A 58 28.10 2.11 5.06
CA MET A 58 26.87 2.78 4.62
C MET A 58 26.97 3.39 3.21
N ASN A 59 28.13 3.25 2.55
CA ASN A 59 28.46 3.79 1.22
C ASN A 59 27.58 3.30 0.03
N SER A 60 26.49 2.58 0.26
CA SER A 60 25.59 2.12 -0.80
C SER A 60 24.61 3.21 -1.29
N GLY A 61 24.35 4.24 -0.46
CA GLY A 61 23.22 5.17 -0.65
C GLY A 61 21.84 4.50 -0.61
N ALA A 62 21.79 3.18 -0.39
CA ALA A 62 20.64 2.31 -0.52
C ALA A 62 20.11 1.79 0.82
N ASN A 63 20.95 1.86 1.85
CA ASN A 63 20.60 1.49 3.22
C ASN A 63 19.66 2.53 3.82
N PHE A 64 18.74 2.12 4.68
CA PHE A 64 17.87 3.03 5.43
C PHE A 64 17.70 2.57 6.87
N SER A 65 17.34 3.51 7.74
CA SER A 65 16.83 3.23 9.08
C SER A 65 15.34 3.54 9.15
N TYR A 66 14.63 2.89 10.06
CA TYR A 66 13.18 3.01 10.17
C TYR A 66 12.67 2.94 11.61
N ILE A 67 11.43 3.39 11.81
CA ILE A 67 10.57 3.07 12.95
C ILE A 67 9.13 2.81 12.48
N THR A 68 8.40 2.03 13.25
CA THR A 68 6.99 1.67 13.07
C THR A 68 6.22 1.91 14.38
N ALA A 69 4.89 1.75 14.34
CA ALA A 69 4.02 1.73 15.51
C ALA A 69 4.49 0.82 16.66
N THR A 70 5.28 -0.23 16.38
CA THR A 70 5.77 -1.22 17.36
C THR A 70 7.25 -1.09 17.70
N SER A 71 8.01 -0.25 17.00
CA SER A 71 9.48 -0.17 17.11
C SER A 71 10.04 1.23 17.44
N ALA A 72 9.17 2.23 17.57
CA ALA A 72 9.59 3.58 17.91
C ALA A 72 10.20 3.71 19.32
N GLY A 73 11.05 4.73 19.47
CA GLY A 73 11.90 5.01 20.62
C GLY A 73 13.39 5.01 20.21
N ARG A 74 13.75 4.19 19.20
CA ARG A 74 15.09 4.14 18.60
C ARG A 74 15.01 3.74 17.11
N TRP A 75 15.72 4.45 16.25
CA TRP A 75 15.90 4.07 14.84
C TRP A 75 16.50 2.66 14.70
N GLN A 76 15.87 1.82 13.86
CA GLN A 76 16.35 0.49 13.55
C GLN A 76 16.99 0.45 12.16
N ALA A 77 18.17 -0.15 12.02
CA ALA A 77 18.80 -0.39 10.73
C ALA A 77 18.00 -1.43 9.93
N SER A 78 17.68 -1.13 8.67
CA SER A 78 17.07 -2.10 7.77
C SER A 78 18.07 -3.15 7.30
N ARG A 79 17.64 -4.42 7.25
CA ARG A 79 18.39 -5.52 6.61
C ARG A 79 18.22 -5.57 5.10
N VAL A 80 17.28 -4.79 4.55
CA VAL A 80 17.00 -4.67 3.11
C VAL A 80 17.23 -3.23 2.66
N THR A 81 17.67 -3.04 1.41
CA THR A 81 17.81 -1.72 0.81
C THR A 81 16.45 -1.10 0.49
N VAL A 82 16.39 0.24 0.38
CA VAL A 82 15.15 0.96 0.06
C VAL A 82 14.55 0.53 -1.28
N PHE A 83 15.40 0.20 -2.26
CA PHE A 83 15.06 -0.34 -3.59
C PHE A 83 14.60 -1.82 -3.59
N GLY A 84 14.87 -2.55 -2.49
CA GLY A 84 14.65 -3.98 -2.39
C GLY A 84 13.21 -4.40 -2.16
N LYS A 85 13.02 -5.59 -1.58
CA LYS A 85 11.75 -6.00 -0.98
C LYS A 85 11.59 -5.31 0.39
N SER A 86 11.28 -4.02 0.36
CA SER A 86 11.23 -3.12 1.52
C SER A 86 9.80 -2.69 1.85
N MET A 87 9.59 -2.17 3.05
CA MET A 87 8.34 -1.50 3.46
C MET A 87 7.82 -0.48 2.45
N LEU A 88 8.72 0.26 1.79
CA LEU A 88 8.36 1.20 0.73
C LEU A 88 7.75 0.49 -0.48
N LYS A 89 8.37 -0.60 -0.94
CA LYS A 89 7.88 -1.40 -2.07
C LYS A 89 6.59 -2.16 -1.75
N TYR A 90 6.45 -2.69 -0.54
CA TYR A 90 5.23 -3.38 -0.10
C TYR A 90 4.06 -2.40 0.08
N THR A 91 4.30 -1.23 0.66
CA THR A 91 3.28 -0.18 0.79
C THR A 91 2.84 0.36 -0.58
N LEU A 92 3.77 0.55 -1.53
CA LEU A 92 3.45 1.01 -2.90
C LEU A 92 2.93 -0.09 -3.85
N ALA A 93 2.95 -1.36 -3.44
CA ALA A 93 2.50 -2.48 -4.26
C ALA A 93 1.08 -2.31 -4.85
N PRO A 94 0.09 -1.67 -4.19
CA PRO A 94 -1.23 -1.41 -4.78
C PRO A 94 -1.19 -0.44 -5.98
N MET A 95 -0.42 0.66 -5.90
CA MET A 95 -0.28 1.63 -7.01
C MET A 95 0.35 1.00 -8.25
N LEU A 96 1.37 0.18 -8.05
CA LEU A 96 2.14 -0.44 -9.13
C LEU A 96 1.31 -1.47 -9.93
N LYS A 97 0.09 -1.81 -9.49
CA LYS A 97 -0.84 -2.70 -10.20
C LYS A 97 -1.32 -2.19 -11.56
N GLY A 98 -1.11 -0.91 -11.89
CA GLY A 98 -1.25 -0.42 -13.27
C GLY A 98 -0.36 -1.17 -14.28
N ALA A 99 0.78 -1.73 -13.83
CA ALA A 99 1.64 -2.61 -14.64
C ALA A 99 1.40 -4.10 -14.36
N TYR A 100 0.61 -4.48 -13.34
CA TYR A 100 0.36 -5.91 -13.03
C TYR A 100 -0.48 -6.61 -14.10
N ALA A 101 -1.19 -5.90 -14.98
CA ALA A 101 -1.75 -6.50 -16.18
C ALA A 101 -0.64 -7.25 -16.96
N ASP A 102 0.49 -6.59 -17.22
CA ASP A 102 1.63 -7.16 -17.95
C ASP A 102 2.39 -8.29 -17.23
N TYR A 103 2.01 -8.62 -15.98
CA TYR A 103 2.66 -9.66 -15.17
C TYR A 103 1.68 -10.60 -14.45
N ILE A 104 0.37 -10.52 -14.71
CA ILE A 104 -0.63 -11.50 -14.25
C ILE A 104 -1.43 -11.98 -15.46
N ALA A 105 -1.38 -13.29 -15.70
CA ALA A 105 -2.37 -13.96 -16.52
C ALA A 105 -3.65 -14.16 -15.68
N LEU A 106 -4.81 -13.91 -16.29
CA LEU A 106 -6.13 -14.06 -15.70
C LEU A 106 -6.99 -14.91 -16.63
N VAL A 107 -7.64 -15.94 -16.06
CA VAL A 107 -8.76 -16.65 -16.69
C VAL A 107 -9.93 -16.61 -15.74
N VAL A 108 -11.06 -16.05 -16.20
CA VAL A 108 -12.37 -16.16 -15.56
C VAL A 108 -13.20 -17.05 -16.46
N TYR A 109 -13.68 -18.16 -15.90
CA TYR A 109 -14.46 -19.16 -16.61
C TYR A 109 -15.75 -19.44 -15.83
N GLU A 110 -16.85 -19.66 -16.55
CA GLU A 110 -18.17 -19.83 -15.95
C GLU A 110 -18.98 -20.96 -16.58
N GLU A 111 -20.10 -21.28 -15.95
CA GLU A 111 -21.02 -22.31 -16.42
C GLU A 111 -21.46 -22.02 -17.86
N GLN A 112 -21.52 -23.07 -18.69
CA GLN A 112 -21.94 -22.99 -20.09
C GLN A 112 -23.21 -23.82 -20.28
N GLU A 113 -24.28 -23.18 -20.73
CA GLU A 113 -25.58 -23.82 -20.95
C GLU A 113 -25.51 -24.92 -22.03
N PRO A 114 -26.37 -25.96 -21.96
CA PRO A 114 -26.45 -26.98 -22.99
C PRO A 114 -27.10 -26.46 -24.28
N SER A 115 -26.73 -27.06 -25.41
CA SER A 115 -27.34 -26.84 -26.72
C SER A 115 -27.58 -28.19 -27.43
N GLU A 116 -28.07 -28.19 -28.66
CA GLU A 116 -28.31 -29.42 -29.42
C GLU A 116 -27.06 -30.33 -29.48
N ASN A 117 -25.89 -29.72 -29.72
CA ASN A 117 -24.61 -30.41 -29.89
C ASN A 117 -23.70 -30.37 -28.64
N PHE A 118 -24.09 -29.68 -27.57
CA PHE A 118 -23.26 -29.48 -26.37
C PHE A 118 -24.03 -29.81 -25.09
N LYS A 119 -23.44 -30.56 -24.15
CA LYS A 119 -24.16 -31.09 -22.97
C LYS A 119 -24.01 -30.29 -21.68
N GLY A 120 -23.54 -29.04 -21.78
CA GLY A 120 -23.43 -28.14 -20.65
C GLY A 120 -22.15 -28.33 -19.83
N SER A 121 -21.73 -27.28 -19.13
CA SER A 121 -20.63 -27.28 -18.17
C SER A 121 -21.02 -26.51 -16.92
N ALA A 122 -20.81 -27.11 -15.75
CA ALA A 122 -21.09 -26.50 -14.44
C ALA A 122 -19.79 -26.05 -13.73
N SER A 123 -18.79 -25.63 -14.52
CA SER A 123 -17.44 -25.31 -14.04
C SER A 123 -17.28 -23.80 -13.94
N LEU A 124 -17.27 -23.28 -12.72
CA LEU A 124 -17.18 -21.85 -12.39
C LEU A 124 -15.92 -21.57 -11.56
N GLY A 125 -15.19 -20.51 -11.90
CA GLY A 125 -14.07 -20.05 -11.09
C GLY A 125 -13.13 -19.06 -11.76
N LEU A 126 -12.01 -18.82 -11.09
CA LEU A 126 -11.04 -17.80 -11.46
C LEU A 126 -9.62 -18.29 -11.20
N MET A 127 -8.74 -18.08 -12.18
CA MET A 127 -7.31 -18.37 -12.11
C MET A 127 -6.50 -17.09 -12.33
N MET A 128 -5.59 -16.79 -11.40
CA MET A 128 -4.57 -15.75 -11.56
C MET A 128 -3.18 -16.36 -11.40
N ALA A 129 -2.25 -16.08 -12.31
CA ALA A 129 -0.89 -16.58 -12.22
C ALA A 129 0.16 -15.55 -12.68
N ASN A 130 1.33 -15.58 -12.04
CA ASN A 130 2.54 -14.88 -12.44
C ASN A 130 3.77 -15.80 -12.28
N GLU A 131 4.96 -15.29 -12.56
CA GLU A 131 6.23 -16.04 -12.49
C GLU A 131 6.48 -16.75 -11.13
N MET A 132 5.86 -16.28 -10.05
CA MET A 132 5.99 -16.86 -8.71
C MET A 132 4.92 -17.93 -8.39
N GLY A 133 4.06 -18.29 -9.34
CA GLY A 133 2.89 -19.14 -9.14
C GLY A 133 1.57 -18.37 -9.17
N GLY A 134 0.52 -18.91 -8.56
CA GLY A 134 -0.80 -18.32 -8.68
C GLY A 134 -1.79 -18.69 -7.60
N VAL A 135 -3.02 -18.30 -7.86
CA VAL A 135 -4.21 -18.62 -7.08
C VAL A 135 -5.26 -19.15 -8.05
N TRP A 136 -5.78 -20.34 -7.76
CA TRP A 136 -7.01 -20.84 -8.32
C TRP A 136 -8.10 -20.72 -7.26
N ILE A 137 -9.27 -20.24 -7.66
CA ILE A 137 -10.45 -20.18 -6.80
C ILE A 137 -11.60 -20.85 -7.56
N GLU A 138 -12.16 -21.89 -6.94
CA GLU A 138 -13.32 -22.66 -7.41
C GLU A 138 -14.56 -22.28 -6.57
N ASP A 139 -15.75 -22.35 -7.18
CA ASP A 139 -17.03 -21.94 -6.56
C ASP A 139 -17.03 -20.48 -6.07
N THR A 140 -16.48 -19.55 -6.87
CA THR A 140 -16.49 -18.11 -6.54
C THR A 140 -17.80 -17.43 -6.93
N PRO A 141 -18.60 -16.91 -5.98
CA PRO A 141 -19.55 -15.86 -6.30
C PRO A 141 -18.78 -14.61 -6.75
N ILE A 142 -19.09 -14.11 -7.95
CA ILE A 142 -18.44 -12.91 -8.50
C ILE A 142 -19.06 -11.67 -7.85
N PHE A 143 -18.47 -11.21 -6.75
CA PHE A 143 -18.82 -9.96 -6.08
C PHE A 143 -18.81 -8.75 -7.05
N PRO A 144 -19.66 -7.71 -6.86
CA PRO A 144 -20.55 -7.49 -5.70
C PRO A 144 -21.99 -7.04 -6.05
N THR A 145 -23.01 -7.88 -5.78
CA THR A 145 -24.40 -7.40 -5.54
C THR A 145 -25.14 -8.25 -4.50
N GLN A 146 -25.22 -7.73 -3.27
CA GLN A 146 -26.12 -8.12 -2.17
C GLN A 146 -25.87 -9.48 -1.48
N GLU A 147 -26.76 -9.85 -0.55
CA GLU A 147 -26.44 -10.61 0.68
C GLU A 147 -26.04 -12.08 0.47
N ILE A 148 -25.12 -12.56 1.31
CA ILE A 148 -24.61 -13.94 1.32
C ILE A 148 -25.68 -14.88 1.91
N PRO A 149 -26.24 -15.83 1.13
CA PRO A 149 -27.05 -16.91 1.67
C PRO A 149 -26.14 -17.89 2.43
N SER A 150 -26.61 -18.39 3.58
CA SER A 150 -25.85 -19.33 4.41
C SER A 150 -25.68 -20.69 3.71
N GLY A 151 -24.50 -20.96 3.15
CA GLY A 151 -24.17 -22.28 2.59
C GLY A 151 -22.99 -22.41 1.61
N HIS A 152 -22.44 -21.32 1.07
CA HIS A 152 -21.37 -21.38 0.04
C HIS A 152 -20.02 -21.93 0.56
N MET A 153 -19.29 -22.67 -0.28
CA MET A 153 -17.96 -23.24 0.05
C MET A 153 -16.92 -22.89 -1.03
N ILE A 154 -16.52 -21.61 -1.06
CA ILE A 154 -15.47 -21.11 -1.94
C ILE A 154 -14.13 -21.80 -1.62
N MET A 155 -13.55 -22.53 -2.57
CA MET A 155 -12.24 -23.17 -2.40
C MET A 155 -11.14 -22.32 -3.04
N CYS A 156 -10.29 -21.69 -2.21
CA CYS A 156 -9.15 -20.88 -2.63
C CYS A 156 -7.82 -21.62 -2.42
N LEU A 157 -7.05 -21.81 -3.50
CA LEU A 157 -5.80 -22.58 -3.50
C LEU A 157 -4.66 -21.76 -4.10
N SER A 158 -3.65 -21.43 -3.29
CA SER A 158 -2.38 -20.94 -3.83
C SER A 158 -1.49 -22.10 -4.27
N LEU A 159 -1.07 -22.07 -5.53
CA LEU A 159 -0.37 -23.15 -6.23
C LEU A 159 0.91 -22.61 -6.89
N ASP A 160 1.89 -23.48 -7.15
CA ASP A 160 3.05 -23.12 -7.94
C ASP A 160 2.70 -22.96 -9.44
N LEU A 161 3.59 -22.35 -10.23
CA LEU A 161 3.31 -22.01 -11.62
C LEU A 161 3.13 -23.22 -12.54
N ARG A 162 3.84 -24.33 -12.27
CA ARG A 162 3.70 -25.57 -13.05
C ARG A 162 2.34 -26.21 -12.76
N THR A 163 1.91 -26.20 -11.50
CA THR A 163 0.57 -26.66 -11.12
C THR A 163 -0.52 -25.76 -11.69
N MET A 164 -0.38 -24.43 -11.65
CA MET A 164 -1.31 -23.48 -12.28
C MET A 164 -1.40 -23.66 -13.80
N ASN A 165 -0.29 -23.91 -14.51
CA ASN A 165 -0.30 -24.23 -15.94
C ASN A 165 -1.04 -25.56 -16.20
N SER A 166 -0.69 -26.60 -15.44
CA SER A 166 -1.30 -27.94 -15.56
C SER A 166 -2.81 -27.93 -15.35
N LEU A 167 -3.31 -27.06 -14.45
CA LEU A 167 -4.73 -26.91 -14.14
C LEU A 167 -5.58 -26.55 -15.36
N ALA A 168 -5.06 -25.71 -16.28
CA ALA A 168 -5.76 -25.32 -17.51
C ALA A 168 -6.11 -26.53 -18.40
N ILE A 169 -5.34 -27.62 -18.34
CA ILE A 169 -5.59 -28.86 -19.10
C ILE A 169 -6.83 -29.61 -18.57
N ALA A 170 -7.15 -29.45 -17.29
CA ALA A 170 -8.36 -30.01 -16.68
C ALA A 170 -9.57 -29.07 -16.85
N ILE A 171 -9.37 -27.76 -16.72
CA ILE A 171 -10.43 -26.77 -16.95
C ILE A 171 -10.85 -26.74 -18.43
N LYS A 172 -9.92 -26.82 -19.40
CA LYS A 172 -10.29 -27.03 -20.82
C LYS A 172 -11.12 -28.30 -21.02
N GLN A 173 -10.87 -29.36 -20.24
CA GLN A 173 -11.66 -30.58 -20.34
C GLN A 173 -13.09 -30.43 -19.81
N THR A 174 -13.35 -29.54 -18.86
CA THR A 174 -14.74 -29.22 -18.48
C THR A 174 -15.48 -28.42 -19.55
N GLU A 175 -14.79 -27.93 -20.59
CA GLU A 175 -15.36 -27.12 -21.69
C GLU A 175 -16.26 -25.95 -21.19
N PRO A 176 -15.78 -25.09 -20.25
CA PRO A 176 -16.56 -23.97 -19.70
C PRO A 176 -16.56 -22.74 -20.61
N HIS A 177 -17.46 -21.79 -20.34
CA HIS A 177 -17.47 -20.52 -21.04
C HIS A 177 -16.36 -19.61 -20.51
N ILE A 178 -15.38 -19.27 -21.35
CA ILE A 178 -14.26 -18.39 -20.96
C ILE A 178 -14.69 -16.91 -21.03
N LYS A 179 -15.41 -16.47 -19.99
CA LYS A 179 -15.96 -15.13 -19.81
C LYS A 179 -14.94 -14.01 -20.02
N LYS A 180 -13.73 -14.16 -19.48
CA LYS A 180 -12.65 -13.16 -19.61
C LYS A 180 -11.29 -13.83 -19.52
N MET A 181 -10.44 -13.57 -20.50
CA MET A 181 -9.10 -14.13 -20.55
C MET A 181 -8.05 -13.08 -20.93
N PHE A 182 -6.92 -13.13 -20.25
CA PHE A 182 -5.76 -12.28 -20.52
C PHE A 182 -4.48 -13.05 -20.18
N ILE A 183 -3.52 -13.11 -21.11
CA ILE A 183 -2.16 -13.61 -20.85
C ILE A 183 -1.16 -12.58 -21.42
N PRO A 184 -0.33 -11.92 -20.58
CA PRO A 184 0.69 -11.02 -21.07
C PRO A 184 1.82 -11.79 -21.77
N ALA A 185 2.53 -11.14 -22.70
CA ALA A 185 3.54 -11.80 -23.53
C ALA A 185 4.63 -12.52 -22.69
N THR A 186 5.05 -11.87 -21.60
CA THR A 186 5.96 -12.34 -20.54
C THR A 186 5.61 -13.71 -19.95
N LEU A 187 4.31 -14.07 -19.90
CA LEU A 187 3.85 -15.31 -19.30
C LEU A 187 3.49 -16.40 -20.31
N LYS A 188 3.46 -16.12 -21.63
CA LYS A 188 3.03 -17.11 -22.63
C LYS A 188 3.93 -18.35 -22.71
N GLU A 189 5.24 -18.18 -22.51
CA GLU A 189 6.20 -19.30 -22.46
C GLU A 189 6.06 -20.14 -21.19
N ASN A 190 5.66 -19.52 -20.07
CA ASN A 190 5.51 -20.16 -18.76
C ASN A 190 4.10 -20.76 -18.53
N LEU A 191 3.11 -20.32 -19.32
CA LEU A 191 1.71 -20.77 -19.26
C LEU A 191 1.21 -21.31 -20.62
N PRO A 192 1.93 -22.23 -21.29
CA PRO A 192 1.58 -22.69 -22.63
C PRO A 192 0.24 -23.43 -22.71
N ASP A 193 -0.21 -24.07 -21.62
CA ASP A 193 -1.52 -24.73 -21.58
C ASP A 193 -2.67 -23.76 -21.30
N TRP A 194 -2.39 -22.57 -20.79
CA TRP A 194 -3.37 -21.48 -20.76
C TRP A 194 -3.55 -20.93 -22.19
N VAL A 195 -2.49 -20.81 -22.99
CA VAL A 195 -2.62 -20.39 -24.40
C VAL A 195 -3.52 -21.37 -25.18
N LYS A 196 -3.50 -22.66 -24.85
CA LYS A 196 -4.39 -23.68 -25.43
C LYS A 196 -5.87 -23.52 -25.05
N LEU A 197 -6.24 -22.67 -24.08
CA LEU A 197 -7.65 -22.32 -23.85
C LEU A 197 -8.22 -21.41 -24.95
N LEU A 198 -7.36 -20.78 -25.77
CA LEU A 198 -7.75 -19.89 -26.87
C LEU A 198 -7.95 -20.61 -28.21
N SER A 199 -7.42 -21.84 -28.37
CA SER A 199 -7.52 -22.58 -29.64
C SER A 199 -8.76 -23.46 -29.69
N ASN A 200 -9.70 -23.11 -30.58
CA ASN A 200 -10.83 -23.97 -30.94
C ASN A 200 -10.50 -24.97 -32.05
N ASP A 201 -9.45 -24.71 -32.83
CA ASP A 201 -9.04 -25.52 -33.97
C ASP A 201 -7.82 -26.43 -33.67
N ASP A 202 -7.67 -27.47 -34.50
CA ASP A 202 -6.53 -28.38 -34.64
C ASP A 202 -6.11 -29.21 -33.40
N GLU A 203 -7.02 -30.08 -32.94
CA GLU A 203 -6.69 -31.51 -33.03
C GLU A 203 -7.27 -32.00 -34.37
N PRO A 204 -6.48 -32.59 -35.31
CA PRO A 204 -6.98 -32.94 -36.64
C PRO A 204 -8.05 -34.03 -36.57
N GLU A 205 -8.93 -34.10 -37.57
CA GLU A 205 -9.96 -35.15 -37.70
C GLU A 205 -9.35 -36.56 -37.92
N VAL A 206 -8.79 -37.14 -36.86
CA VAL A 206 -8.50 -38.57 -36.78
C VAL A 206 -9.83 -39.30 -36.67
N LYS A 207 -10.42 -39.56 -37.86
CA LYS A 207 -11.67 -40.29 -38.13
C LYS A 207 -12.23 -41.01 -36.90
N ALA A 208 -13.30 -40.46 -36.33
CA ALA A 208 -13.81 -40.83 -35.01
C ALA A 208 -14.04 -42.34 -34.84
N SER A 209 -13.03 -43.02 -34.29
CA SER A 209 -13.17 -44.38 -33.78
C SER A 209 -14.14 -44.32 -32.59
N LYS A 210 -15.29 -45.00 -32.71
CA LYS A 210 -16.42 -44.96 -31.75
C LYS A 210 -16.13 -45.67 -30.42
N THR A 211 -14.87 -45.68 -29.99
CA THR A 211 -14.33 -46.40 -28.83
C THR A 211 -13.29 -45.58 -28.05
N ALA A 212 -13.05 -44.32 -28.43
CA ALA A 212 -12.21 -43.39 -27.66
C ALA A 212 -12.92 -42.96 -26.36
N VAL A 213 -12.76 -43.75 -25.30
CA VAL A 213 -13.27 -43.41 -23.96
C VAL A 213 -12.59 -42.13 -23.46
N ARG A 214 -13.26 -40.98 -23.57
CA ARG A 214 -12.87 -39.74 -22.87
C ARG A 214 -12.68 -40.09 -21.39
N LYS A 215 -11.45 -40.03 -20.86
CA LYS A 215 -11.15 -40.40 -19.46
C LYS A 215 -11.29 -39.19 -18.54
N THR A 216 -11.78 -39.40 -17.33
CA THR A 216 -11.69 -38.42 -16.24
C THR A 216 -10.21 -38.06 -16.01
N LYS A 217 -9.85 -36.78 -16.09
CA LYS A 217 -8.51 -36.33 -15.66
C LYS A 217 -8.46 -36.26 -14.14
N ILE A 218 -7.33 -36.69 -13.60
CA ILE A 218 -7.03 -36.72 -12.17
C ILE A 218 -5.72 -35.95 -12.01
N LEU A 219 -5.79 -34.71 -11.54
CA LEU A 219 -4.62 -33.87 -11.32
C LEU A 219 -4.31 -33.80 -9.82
N PRO A 220 -3.25 -34.47 -9.32
CA PRO A 220 -2.76 -34.25 -7.97
C PRO A 220 -2.12 -32.86 -7.88
N PHE A 221 -2.42 -32.12 -6.81
CA PHE A 221 -1.83 -30.81 -6.54
C PHE A 221 -1.28 -30.73 -5.11
N VAL A 222 -0.36 -29.79 -4.90
CA VAL A 222 0.21 -29.45 -3.59
C VAL A 222 0.17 -27.94 -3.44
N THR A 223 -0.31 -27.43 -2.30
CA THR A 223 -0.35 -25.99 -2.07
C THR A 223 1.05 -25.39 -1.94
N LYS A 224 1.18 -24.12 -2.27
CA LYS A 224 2.40 -23.33 -2.03
C LYS A 224 2.67 -23.31 -0.52
N GLY A 225 3.84 -23.79 -0.11
CA GLY A 225 4.19 -24.07 1.30
C GLY A 225 3.97 -25.52 1.76
N LYS A 226 3.44 -26.40 0.91
CA LYS A 226 3.19 -27.84 1.17
C LYS A 226 2.20 -28.15 2.30
N SER A 227 1.37 -27.18 2.69
CA SER A 227 0.39 -27.33 3.78
C SER A 227 -0.73 -28.32 3.50
N LEU A 228 -1.11 -28.50 2.23
CA LEU A 228 -2.19 -29.37 1.79
C LEU A 228 -1.80 -30.08 0.49
N ARG A 229 -2.27 -31.32 0.33
CA ARG A 229 -2.18 -32.08 -0.91
C ARG A 229 -3.60 -32.51 -1.30
N GLY A 230 -3.98 -32.27 -2.55
CA GLY A 230 -5.32 -32.58 -3.05
C GLY A 230 -5.29 -33.25 -4.41
N ILE A 231 -6.48 -33.60 -4.90
CA ILE A 231 -6.67 -34.20 -6.22
C ILE A 231 -7.88 -33.52 -6.87
N MET A 232 -7.64 -32.78 -7.96
CA MET A 232 -8.69 -32.24 -8.81
C MET A 232 -9.18 -33.31 -9.78
N LEU A 233 -10.50 -33.34 -10.05
CA LEU A 233 -11.15 -34.30 -10.93
C LEU A 233 -11.93 -33.56 -12.02
N ALA A 234 -11.61 -33.81 -13.29
CA ALA A 234 -12.30 -33.19 -14.43
C ALA A 234 -12.87 -34.23 -15.40
N ARG A 235 -14.09 -34.00 -15.87
CA ARG A 235 -14.76 -34.77 -16.93
C ARG A 235 -15.22 -33.84 -18.05
N SER A 236 -15.44 -34.41 -19.23
CA SER A 236 -16.05 -33.67 -20.34
C SER A 236 -17.58 -33.59 -20.21
N PRO A 237 -18.22 -32.59 -20.84
CA PRO A 237 -19.66 -32.61 -21.12
C PRO A 237 -20.08 -33.95 -21.73
N GLY A 238 -21.27 -34.42 -21.33
CA GLY A 238 -21.82 -35.70 -21.77
C GLY A 238 -21.23 -36.95 -21.08
N ASP A 239 -20.18 -36.84 -20.26
CA ASP A 239 -19.71 -37.96 -19.44
C ASP A 239 -20.66 -38.19 -18.24
N SER A 240 -21.61 -39.11 -18.42
CA SER A 240 -22.63 -39.47 -17.43
C SER A 240 -22.07 -40.16 -16.18
N ARG A 241 -20.77 -40.49 -16.13
CA ARG A 241 -20.16 -41.04 -14.92
C ARG A 241 -20.00 -39.94 -13.86
N CYS A 242 -20.55 -40.19 -12.68
CA CYS A 242 -20.32 -39.34 -11.51
C CYS A 242 -18.83 -39.34 -11.12
N LEU A 243 -18.22 -38.15 -11.07
CA LEU A 243 -16.81 -37.94 -10.69
C LEU A 243 -16.49 -38.60 -9.35
N TYR A 244 -17.29 -38.27 -8.32
CA TYR A 244 -17.17 -38.79 -6.97
C TYR A 244 -17.25 -40.32 -6.95
N LYS A 245 -18.22 -40.94 -7.66
CA LYS A 245 -18.34 -42.40 -7.76
C LYS A 245 -17.15 -43.07 -8.46
N SER A 246 -16.57 -42.39 -9.46
CA SER A 246 -15.37 -42.88 -10.18
C SER A 246 -14.12 -42.82 -9.29
N PHE A 247 -13.94 -41.71 -8.56
CA PHE A 247 -12.84 -41.53 -7.62
C PHE A 247 -12.97 -42.45 -6.39
N ALA A 248 -14.16 -42.52 -5.79
CA ALA A 248 -14.55 -43.45 -4.73
C ALA A 248 -14.17 -44.89 -5.07
N LYS A 249 -14.57 -45.38 -6.27
CA LYS A 249 -14.20 -46.72 -6.75
C LYS A 249 -12.69 -46.89 -7.00
N THR A 250 -11.98 -45.82 -7.35
CA THR A 250 -10.52 -45.81 -7.58
C THR A 250 -9.72 -45.72 -6.28
N LYS A 251 -10.33 -45.30 -5.16
CA LYS A 251 -9.67 -45.08 -3.86
C LYS A 251 -10.22 -45.93 -2.70
N GLY A 252 -11.32 -46.65 -2.88
CA GLY A 252 -11.93 -47.51 -1.85
C GLY A 252 -12.70 -46.75 -0.76
N ILE A 253 -13.35 -45.63 -1.11
CA ILE A 253 -14.02 -44.71 -0.18
C ILE A 253 -15.47 -44.40 -0.61
N VAL A 254 -16.24 -43.69 0.22
CA VAL A 254 -17.65 -43.30 -0.01
C VAL A 254 -17.79 -41.76 0.13
N MET A 255 -18.68 -41.13 -0.64
CA MET A 255 -18.90 -39.67 -0.72
C MET A 255 -20.34 -39.36 -1.16
N ASP A 256 -20.96 -38.32 -0.56
CA ASP A 256 -22.33 -37.84 -0.82
C ASP A 256 -22.34 -36.37 -1.31
N VAL A 257 -23.32 -35.95 -2.14
CA VAL A 257 -23.25 -34.69 -2.93
C VAL A 257 -24.63 -34.08 -3.26
N TYR A 258 -24.76 -32.73 -3.20
CA TYR A 258 -25.90 -31.91 -3.65
C TYR A 258 -25.39 -30.57 -4.28
N GLY A 259 -26.25 -29.75 -4.94
CA GLY A 259 -25.89 -28.48 -5.64
C GLY A 259 -27.16 -27.68 -6.06
N HIS A 260 -27.15 -26.59 -6.84
CA HIS A 260 -26.09 -25.83 -7.57
C HIS A 260 -26.63 -24.39 -7.91
N THR A 261 -25.97 -23.62 -8.80
CA THR A 261 -26.42 -22.37 -9.50
C THR A 261 -26.59 -21.09 -8.64
N GLU A 262 -26.31 -19.85 -9.10
CA GLU A 262 -25.49 -19.29 -10.22
C GLU A 262 -25.36 -17.73 -10.02
N HIS A 263 -24.91 -16.94 -11.01
CA HIS A 263 -24.80 -15.46 -11.07
C HIS A 263 -23.64 -14.82 -10.24
N ARG A 264 -23.23 -13.53 -10.38
CA ARG A 264 -22.91 -12.56 -11.48
C ARG A 264 -22.91 -11.14 -10.83
N ASN A 265 -22.03 -10.15 -11.08
CA ASN A 265 -20.83 -9.92 -11.92
C ASN A 265 -19.97 -8.78 -11.28
N GLY A 266 -18.67 -8.66 -11.59
CA GLY A 266 -17.81 -7.53 -11.17
C GLY A 266 -16.30 -7.70 -11.46
N ALA A 267 -15.47 -6.67 -11.27
CA ALA A 267 -14.00 -6.72 -11.54
C ALA A 267 -13.15 -5.75 -10.67
N TYR A 268 -11.88 -6.12 -10.41
CA TYR A 268 -11.05 -5.55 -9.32
C TYR A 268 -10.48 -4.13 -9.53
N ALA A 269 -10.29 -3.66 -10.77
CA ALA A 269 -9.58 -2.39 -11.01
C ALA A 269 -10.32 -1.14 -10.50
N ASP A 270 -11.62 -1.29 -10.26
CA ASP A 270 -12.56 -0.21 -9.95
C ASP A 270 -12.68 0.10 -8.44
N TYR A 271 -11.73 -0.35 -7.61
CA TYR A 271 -11.79 -0.23 -6.14
C TYR A 271 -10.58 0.46 -5.48
N ILE A 272 -9.69 1.13 -6.23
CA ILE A 272 -8.57 1.90 -5.63
C ILE A 272 -8.43 3.25 -6.33
N ALA A 273 -8.53 4.33 -5.56
CA ALA A 273 -8.16 5.68 -5.98
C ALA A 273 -6.67 5.95 -5.67
N LEU A 274 -6.03 6.74 -6.52
CA LEU A 274 -4.62 7.12 -6.47
C LEU A 274 -4.46 8.62 -6.76
N VAL A 275 -3.63 9.29 -5.95
CA VAL A 275 -3.05 10.60 -6.26
C VAL A 275 -1.55 10.51 -6.04
N VAL A 276 -0.77 11.04 -6.99
CA VAL A 276 0.66 11.27 -6.88
C VAL A 276 0.87 12.74 -7.22
N TYR A 277 1.51 13.48 -6.31
CA TYR A 277 1.74 14.91 -6.44
C TYR A 277 3.20 15.25 -6.14
N GLU A 278 3.74 16.20 -6.88
CA GLU A 278 5.14 16.62 -6.80
C GLU A 278 5.24 18.13 -6.62
N GLU A 279 6.45 18.59 -6.32
CA GLU A 279 6.77 20.01 -6.27
C GLU A 279 6.49 20.70 -7.63
N GLN A 280 6.35 22.01 -7.59
CA GLN A 280 6.10 22.83 -8.77
C GLN A 280 6.94 24.09 -8.66
N GLU A 281 7.73 24.39 -9.68
CA GLU A 281 8.65 25.53 -9.60
C GLU A 281 7.95 26.89 -9.74
N PRO A 282 8.54 27.97 -9.21
CA PRO A 282 8.00 29.31 -9.37
C PRO A 282 7.92 29.77 -10.83
N SER A 283 6.93 30.61 -11.13
CA SER A 283 6.83 31.42 -12.34
C SER A 283 6.52 32.87 -11.97
N GLU A 284 6.39 33.77 -12.94
CA GLU A 284 6.11 35.19 -12.68
C GLU A 284 4.91 35.39 -11.73
N ASN A 285 3.83 34.64 -11.97
CA ASN A 285 2.56 34.72 -11.25
C ASN A 285 2.36 33.64 -10.18
N PHE A 286 3.29 32.69 -10.02
CA PHE A 286 3.16 31.55 -9.11
C PHE A 286 4.41 31.38 -8.24
N LYS A 287 4.26 31.25 -6.91
CA LYS A 287 5.43 31.21 -5.99
C LYS A 287 6.00 29.81 -5.74
N GLY A 288 5.56 28.82 -6.52
CA GLY A 288 6.00 27.44 -6.42
C GLY A 288 5.31 26.67 -5.29
N SER A 289 5.47 25.35 -5.31
CA SER A 289 5.13 24.43 -4.22
C SER A 289 6.29 23.47 -3.99
N ALA A 290 6.57 23.13 -2.73
CA ALA A 290 7.53 22.10 -2.31
C ALA A 290 6.86 20.77 -1.93
N SER A 291 5.53 20.71 -2.03
CA SER A 291 4.73 19.60 -1.51
C SER A 291 4.87 18.37 -2.43
N LEU A 292 5.53 17.32 -1.94
CA LEU A 292 5.66 16.01 -2.62
C LEU A 292 4.90 14.94 -1.81
N GLY A 293 4.28 13.96 -2.49
CA GLY A 293 3.62 12.85 -1.81
C GLY A 293 2.73 11.98 -2.69
N LEU A 294 2.16 10.96 -2.06
CA LEU A 294 1.10 10.16 -2.67
C LEU A 294 -0.02 9.82 -1.68
N MET A 295 -1.21 9.59 -2.23
CA MET A 295 -2.35 9.01 -1.52
C MET A 295 -2.86 7.78 -2.29
N MET A 296 -3.20 6.72 -1.58
CA MET A 296 -3.98 5.59 -2.10
C MET A 296 -5.15 5.34 -1.16
N ALA A 297 -6.37 5.19 -1.67
CA ALA A 297 -7.57 5.02 -0.84
C ALA A 297 -8.65 4.14 -1.51
N ASN A 298 -9.47 3.52 -0.68
CA ASN A 298 -10.69 2.82 -1.04
C ASN A 298 -11.74 2.92 0.09
N GLU A 299 -12.85 2.19 -0.03
CA GLU A 299 -13.97 2.18 0.92
C GLU A 299 -13.54 1.93 2.39
N MET A 300 -12.43 1.22 2.62
CA MET A 300 -11.88 0.94 3.96
C MET A 300 -10.87 1.98 4.47
N GLY A 301 -10.67 3.09 3.76
CA GLY A 301 -9.63 4.09 4.07
C GLY A 301 -8.41 3.96 3.16
N GLY A 302 -7.24 4.38 3.65
CA GLY A 302 -6.07 4.49 2.77
C GLY A 302 -4.75 4.74 3.47
N VAL A 303 -3.74 5.04 2.65
CA VAL A 303 -2.46 5.59 3.10
C VAL A 303 -2.18 6.93 2.46
N TRP A 304 -1.56 7.80 3.25
CA TRP A 304 -0.79 8.93 2.74
C TRP A 304 0.70 8.69 2.97
N ILE A 305 1.52 9.04 1.98
CA ILE A 305 2.97 9.08 2.10
C ILE A 305 3.45 10.50 1.80
N GLY A 306 4.12 11.12 2.76
CA GLY A 306 4.93 12.32 2.56
C GLY A 306 6.42 11.95 2.46
N HIS A 307 7.16 12.57 1.54
CA HIS A 307 8.58 12.30 1.32
C HIS A 307 9.34 13.56 0.90
N THR A 308 10.63 13.64 1.25
CA THR A 308 11.54 14.71 0.79
C THR A 308 12.33 14.32 -0.47
N VAL A 309 11.82 13.37 -1.27
CA VAL A 309 12.47 12.82 -2.47
C VAL A 309 11.83 13.40 -3.73
N PRO A 310 12.51 14.27 -4.50
CA PRO A 310 12.06 14.71 -5.83
C PRO A 310 11.92 13.53 -6.81
N GLY A 311 11.01 13.63 -7.79
CA GLY A 311 10.81 12.60 -8.82
C GLY A 311 10.20 11.27 -8.34
N PHE A 312 10.02 11.08 -7.02
CA PHE A 312 9.45 9.88 -6.43
C PHE A 312 7.91 9.93 -6.42
N PRO A 313 7.21 8.80 -6.62
CA PRO A 313 7.72 7.52 -7.11
C PRO A 313 7.94 7.52 -8.64
N GLY A 314 8.79 6.61 -9.12
CA GLY A 314 8.81 6.19 -10.52
C GLY A 314 7.48 5.53 -10.91
N LEU A 315 6.88 5.97 -12.02
CA LEU A 315 5.52 5.57 -12.44
C LEU A 315 5.45 4.82 -13.79
N THR A 316 6.57 4.74 -14.51
CA THR A 316 6.75 3.94 -15.74
C THR A 316 7.39 2.59 -15.39
N LYS A 317 7.40 1.64 -16.32
CA LYS A 317 8.02 0.31 -16.10
C LYS A 317 9.55 0.40 -15.96
N ASP A 318 10.15 1.32 -16.70
CA ASP A 318 11.60 1.42 -16.90
C ASP A 318 12.29 2.42 -15.96
N THR A 319 11.52 3.23 -15.22
CA THR A 319 12.04 4.14 -14.20
C THR A 319 11.97 3.48 -12.82
N PRO A 320 13.09 3.37 -12.07
CA PRO A 320 13.10 2.85 -10.71
C PRO A 320 12.12 3.59 -9.79
N ILE A 321 11.48 2.86 -8.86
CA ILE A 321 10.50 3.41 -7.91
C ILE A 321 11.07 4.59 -7.12
N PHE A 322 12.36 4.54 -6.79
CA PHE A 322 13.12 5.63 -6.16
C PHE A 322 14.17 6.14 -7.15
N PRO A 323 14.20 7.45 -7.50
CA PRO A 323 15.09 8.00 -8.51
C PRO A 323 16.59 7.79 -8.19
N THR A 324 17.40 7.54 -9.21
CA THR A 324 18.83 7.27 -9.05
C THR A 324 19.66 8.52 -8.73
N GLN A 325 19.10 9.69 -9.03
CA GLN A 325 19.66 11.02 -8.72
C GLN A 325 19.68 11.29 -7.22
N GLU A 326 18.69 10.78 -6.49
CA GLU A 326 18.47 10.99 -5.04
C GLU A 326 19.16 9.91 -4.16
N ILE A 327 20.06 9.11 -4.75
CA ILE A 327 20.87 8.12 -4.03
C ILE A 327 21.94 8.77 -3.13
N PRO A 328 22.67 9.84 -3.56
CA PRO A 328 23.72 10.45 -2.74
C PRO A 328 23.18 11.21 -1.53
N SER A 329 22.03 11.87 -1.67
CA SER A 329 21.44 12.79 -0.69
C SER A 329 20.69 12.07 0.44
N GLY A 330 20.49 12.73 1.57
CA GLY A 330 19.65 12.25 2.67
C GLY A 330 18.17 12.55 2.45
N HIS A 331 17.27 11.61 2.79
CA HIS A 331 15.82 11.82 2.65
C HIS A 331 15.00 11.12 3.74
N MET A 332 13.84 11.71 4.01
CA MET A 332 12.80 11.12 4.86
C MET A 332 11.58 10.72 4.04
N ILE A 333 10.95 9.61 4.42
CA ILE A 333 9.65 9.15 3.95
C ILE A 333 8.82 8.74 5.17
N MET A 334 7.56 9.16 5.25
CA MET A 334 6.61 8.80 6.30
C MET A 334 5.34 8.26 5.67
N CYS A 335 4.86 7.10 6.12
CA CYS A 335 3.55 6.56 5.77
C CYS A 335 2.60 6.58 6.96
N LEU A 336 1.36 7.01 6.75
CA LEU A 336 0.26 6.96 7.72
C LEU A 336 -0.92 6.16 7.16
N SER A 337 -1.39 5.14 7.89
CA SER A 337 -2.66 4.45 7.61
C SER A 337 -3.81 5.25 8.21
N LEU A 338 -4.75 5.71 7.39
CA LEU A 338 -5.80 6.67 7.76
C LEU A 338 -7.20 6.18 7.34
N ASP A 339 -8.24 6.67 8.02
CA ASP A 339 -9.63 6.42 7.61
C ASP A 339 -10.03 7.23 6.36
N LEU A 340 -11.09 6.79 5.68
CA LEU A 340 -11.51 7.37 4.39
C LEU A 340 -11.91 8.85 4.49
N ARG A 341 -12.53 9.25 5.61
CA ARG A 341 -12.92 10.64 5.87
C ARG A 341 -11.68 11.54 6.00
N THR A 342 -10.65 11.06 6.67
CA THR A 342 -9.36 11.73 6.84
C THR A 342 -8.60 11.79 5.50
N MET A 343 -8.58 10.69 4.74
CA MET A 343 -8.03 10.67 3.37
C MET A 343 -8.74 11.67 2.44
N ASN A 344 -10.07 11.76 2.47
CA ASN A 344 -10.80 12.76 1.70
C ASN A 344 -10.46 14.20 2.16
N SER A 345 -10.48 14.46 3.47
CA SER A 345 -10.16 15.78 4.05
C SER A 345 -8.72 16.23 3.72
N LEU A 346 -7.80 15.28 3.58
CA LEU A 346 -6.40 15.54 3.25
C LEU A 346 -6.21 16.12 1.84
N ALA A 347 -7.07 15.78 0.88
CA ALA A 347 -7.04 16.41 -0.44
C ALA A 347 -7.28 17.93 -0.37
N ILE A 348 -8.07 18.43 0.58
CA ILE A 348 -8.26 19.87 0.81
C ILE A 348 -6.96 20.54 1.30
N ALA A 349 -6.18 19.85 2.13
CA ALA A 349 -4.89 20.33 2.62
C ALA A 349 -3.79 20.24 1.54
N ILE A 350 -3.83 19.21 0.68
CA ILE A 350 -2.93 19.11 -0.48
C ILE A 350 -3.28 20.18 -1.53
N LYS A 351 -4.57 20.40 -1.86
CA LYS A 351 -4.97 21.50 -2.77
C LYS A 351 -4.49 22.85 -2.24
N GLN A 352 -4.46 23.06 -0.93
CA GLN A 352 -3.96 24.29 -0.32
C GLN A 352 -2.50 24.58 -0.66
N THR A 353 -1.66 23.55 -0.86
CA THR A 353 -0.24 23.73 -1.20
C THR A 353 0.02 23.92 -2.69
N GLU A 354 -1.00 23.74 -3.53
CA GLU A 354 -0.96 23.90 -4.99
C GLU A 354 0.22 23.15 -5.67
N PRO A 355 0.34 21.81 -5.48
CA PRO A 355 1.40 20.98 -6.07
C PRO A 355 1.08 20.56 -7.51
N HIS A 356 2.10 20.08 -8.23
CA HIS A 356 1.90 19.47 -9.54
C HIS A 356 1.33 18.05 -9.41
N ILE A 357 0.14 17.79 -9.97
CA ILE A 357 -0.49 16.45 -9.90
C ILE A 357 0.09 15.52 -10.99
N LYS A 358 1.22 14.88 -10.68
CA LYS A 358 1.95 13.94 -11.56
C LYS A 358 1.09 12.80 -12.12
N LYS A 359 0.22 12.22 -11.28
CA LYS A 359 -0.72 11.16 -11.69
C LYS A 359 -1.94 11.10 -10.78
N MET A 360 -3.12 10.89 -11.36
CA MET A 360 -4.35 10.80 -10.60
C MET A 360 -5.34 9.83 -11.24
N PHE A 361 -6.06 9.08 -10.40
CA PHE A 361 -7.10 8.13 -10.81
C PHE A 361 -8.12 7.99 -9.68
N ILE A 362 -9.42 8.14 -10.00
CA ILE A 362 -10.53 7.90 -9.07
C ILE A 362 -11.58 7.04 -9.81
N PRO A 363 -11.74 5.75 -9.44
CA PRO A 363 -12.84 4.91 -9.91
C PRO A 363 -14.20 5.57 -9.70
N ALA A 364 -15.17 5.28 -10.57
CA ALA A 364 -16.51 5.89 -10.48
C ALA A 364 -17.20 5.62 -9.13
N THR A 365 -17.07 4.39 -8.64
CA THR A 365 -17.47 3.90 -7.30
C THR A 365 -16.99 4.79 -6.15
N LEU A 366 -15.75 5.27 -6.20
CA LEU A 366 -15.13 6.02 -5.11
C LEU A 366 -15.37 7.55 -5.19
N LYS A 367 -15.96 8.07 -6.27
CA LYS A 367 -16.15 9.53 -6.44
C LYS A 367 -17.07 10.14 -5.39
N GLU A 368 -18.09 9.41 -4.94
CA GLU A 368 -19.04 9.89 -3.92
C GLU A 368 -18.41 9.93 -2.53
N ASN A 369 -17.45 9.04 -2.23
CA ASN A 369 -16.74 8.99 -0.95
C ASN A 369 -15.46 9.85 -0.94
N LEU A 370 -14.92 10.22 -2.11
CA LEU A 370 -13.74 11.06 -2.29
C LEU A 370 -14.04 12.39 -3.06
N PRO A 371 -15.10 13.15 -2.71
CA PRO A 371 -15.50 14.34 -3.47
C PRO A 371 -14.46 15.47 -3.41
N ASP A 372 -13.64 15.55 -2.35
CA ASP A 372 -12.56 16.55 -2.26
C ASP A 372 -11.30 16.12 -3.01
N TRP A 373 -11.14 14.82 -3.33
CA TRP A 373 -10.10 14.40 -4.27
C TRP A 373 -10.45 14.89 -5.68
N VAL A 374 -11.71 14.79 -6.12
CA VAL A 374 -12.13 15.31 -7.44
C VAL A 374 -11.77 16.80 -7.60
N LYS A 375 -11.88 17.58 -6.51
CA LYS A 375 -11.52 19.02 -6.47
C LYS A 375 -10.02 19.28 -6.64
N LEU A 376 -9.13 18.28 -6.58
CA LEU A 376 -7.71 18.45 -6.95
C LEU A 376 -7.52 18.74 -8.45
N LEU A 377 -8.44 18.26 -9.30
CA LEU A 377 -8.41 18.49 -10.75
C LEU A 377 -9.10 19.80 -11.15
N SER A 378 -10.00 20.32 -10.31
CA SER A 378 -10.78 21.48 -10.69
C SER A 378 -10.03 22.78 -10.39
N ASN A 379 -9.76 23.55 -11.44
CA ASN A 379 -9.31 24.94 -11.31
C ASN A 379 -10.42 25.86 -10.79
N ASP A 380 -11.63 25.33 -10.52
CA ASP A 380 -12.76 26.06 -9.96
C ASP A 380 -12.31 27.00 -8.84
N ASP A 381 -12.43 28.29 -9.12
CA ASP A 381 -12.37 29.31 -8.10
C ASP A 381 -13.45 29.01 -7.04
N GLU A 382 -13.10 29.14 -5.76
CA GLU A 382 -14.13 29.54 -4.79
C GLU A 382 -14.72 30.84 -5.34
N PRO A 383 -16.03 30.88 -5.68
CA PRO A 383 -16.59 31.87 -6.58
C PRO A 383 -16.24 33.28 -6.10
N GLU A 384 -15.76 34.16 -7.00
CA GLU A 384 -15.07 35.40 -6.63
C GLU A 384 -15.85 36.28 -5.62
N VAL A 385 -15.70 36.03 -4.32
CA VAL A 385 -16.08 36.92 -3.22
C VAL A 385 -15.02 38.03 -3.11
N LYS A 386 -14.75 38.66 -4.27
CA LYS A 386 -13.71 39.66 -4.56
C LYS A 386 -12.50 39.49 -3.65
N ALA A 387 -11.87 38.32 -3.73
CA ALA A 387 -10.71 37.98 -2.92
C ALA A 387 -9.65 39.07 -3.11
N SER A 388 -9.49 39.92 -2.10
CA SER A 388 -8.63 41.09 -2.21
C SER A 388 -7.24 40.64 -2.64
N LYS A 389 -6.58 41.41 -3.50
CA LYS A 389 -5.19 41.13 -3.92
C LYS A 389 -4.16 41.23 -2.77
N THR A 390 -4.64 41.47 -1.54
CA THR A 390 -3.91 41.44 -0.26
C THR A 390 -4.32 40.27 0.68
N ALA A 391 -5.30 39.43 0.30
CA ALA A 391 -5.90 38.41 1.16
C ALA A 391 -5.11 37.08 1.15
N VAL A 392 -4.02 37.02 1.92
CA VAL A 392 -3.24 35.78 2.11
C VAL A 392 -4.15 34.65 2.64
N ARG A 393 -4.30 33.57 1.85
CA ARG A 393 -5.04 32.36 2.24
C ARG A 393 -4.54 31.89 3.62
N LYS A 394 -5.46 31.61 4.56
CA LYS A 394 -5.08 31.13 5.90
C LYS A 394 -4.56 29.70 5.81
N THR A 395 -3.44 29.42 6.47
CA THR A 395 -2.87 28.08 6.63
C THR A 395 -3.95 27.08 7.05
N LYS A 396 -4.17 26.02 6.27
CA LYS A 396 -5.14 24.98 6.64
C LYS A 396 -4.55 24.05 7.68
N ILE A 397 -5.38 23.66 8.65
CA ILE A 397 -5.02 22.83 9.80
C ILE A 397 -5.94 21.61 9.81
N LEU A 398 -5.39 20.42 9.61
CA LEU A 398 -6.12 19.16 9.59
C LEU A 398 -5.67 18.26 10.74
N PRO A 399 -6.43 18.12 11.84
CA PRO A 399 -6.17 17.11 12.85
C PRO A 399 -6.42 15.70 12.27
N PHE A 400 -5.60 14.73 12.66
CA PHE A 400 -5.75 13.33 12.24
C PHE A 400 -5.45 12.35 13.37
N VAL A 401 -5.98 11.14 13.22
CA VAL A 401 -5.67 9.96 14.02
C VAL A 401 -5.48 8.80 13.03
N THR A 402 -4.50 7.94 13.27
CA THR A 402 -4.26 6.76 12.41
C THR A 402 -5.30 5.67 12.64
N LYS A 403 -5.47 4.76 11.67
CA LYS A 403 -6.55 3.76 11.60
C LYS A 403 -6.56 2.80 12.80
N GLY A 404 -5.38 2.38 13.26
CA GLY A 404 -5.11 1.64 14.49
C GLY A 404 -4.97 2.52 15.75
N LYS A 405 -5.17 3.84 15.63
CA LYS A 405 -5.22 4.84 16.72
C LYS A 405 -3.95 4.99 17.55
N SER A 406 -2.82 4.44 17.10
CA SER A 406 -1.53 4.53 17.83
C SER A 406 -0.82 5.87 17.66
N LEU A 407 -1.19 6.65 16.64
CA LEU A 407 -0.65 7.98 16.36
C LEU A 407 -1.77 8.99 16.14
N ARG A 408 -1.53 10.21 16.62
CA ARG A 408 -2.42 11.36 16.47
C ARG A 408 -1.59 12.60 16.18
N GLY A 409 -2.10 13.48 15.33
CA GLY A 409 -1.35 14.64 14.89
C GLY A 409 -2.20 15.72 14.26
N ILE A 410 -1.51 16.69 13.70
CA ILE A 410 -2.04 17.86 13.03
C ILE A 410 -1.18 18.10 11.79
N MET A 411 -1.79 18.08 10.61
CA MET A 411 -1.15 18.56 9.39
C MET A 411 -1.41 20.06 9.23
N LEU A 412 -0.40 20.80 8.78
CA LEU A 412 -0.47 22.22 8.49
C LEU A 412 -0.02 22.45 7.04
N ALA A 413 -0.85 23.11 6.24
CA ALA A 413 -0.60 23.37 4.83
C ALA A 413 -0.62 24.88 4.54
N ARG A 414 0.49 25.42 4.01
CA ARG A 414 0.59 26.81 3.51
C ARG A 414 0.45 26.86 2.00
N SER A 415 -0.17 27.93 1.50
CA SER A 415 -0.26 28.21 0.06
C SER A 415 1.00 28.89 -0.47
N PRO A 416 1.24 28.83 -1.78
CA PRO A 416 2.19 29.73 -2.43
C PRO A 416 1.87 31.19 -2.07
N GLY A 417 2.91 31.98 -1.81
CA GLY A 417 2.77 33.38 -1.36
C GLY A 417 2.49 33.58 0.14
N ASP A 418 2.25 32.52 0.92
CA ASP A 418 2.19 32.60 2.38
C ASP A 418 3.61 32.58 2.99
N SER A 419 4.12 33.75 3.37
CA SER A 419 5.46 33.93 3.96
C SER A 419 5.58 33.49 5.43
N ARG A 420 4.57 32.83 6.00
CA ARG A 420 4.64 32.27 7.35
C ARG A 420 5.38 30.93 7.35
N CYS A 421 6.45 30.85 8.14
CA CYS A 421 7.05 29.56 8.51
C CYS A 421 6.02 28.71 9.29
N LEU A 422 5.83 27.46 8.87
CA LEU A 422 4.88 26.53 9.51
C LEU A 422 5.36 26.11 10.91
N TYR A 423 6.64 25.81 11.09
CA TYR A 423 7.21 25.46 12.40
C TYR A 423 7.07 26.61 13.41
N LYS A 424 7.39 27.84 13.02
CA LYS A 424 7.21 29.05 13.85
C LYS A 424 5.75 29.26 14.25
N SER A 425 4.83 29.07 13.29
CA SER A 425 3.39 29.19 13.52
C SER A 425 2.88 28.11 14.49
N PHE A 426 3.36 26.87 14.36
CA PHE A 426 3.03 25.76 15.25
C PHE A 426 3.57 25.99 16.68
N ALA A 427 4.86 26.33 16.81
CA ALA A 427 5.51 26.61 18.10
C ALA A 427 4.76 27.70 18.88
N LYS A 428 4.46 28.83 18.21
CA LYS A 428 3.68 29.93 18.79
C LYS A 428 2.25 29.53 19.18
N THR A 429 1.60 28.65 18.40
CA THR A 429 0.23 28.17 18.68
C THR A 429 0.20 27.18 19.85
N LYS A 430 1.26 26.39 20.05
CA LYS A 430 1.36 25.38 21.12
C LYS A 430 1.97 25.92 22.42
N GLY A 431 2.68 27.05 22.37
CA GLY A 431 3.39 27.63 23.51
C GLY A 431 4.60 26.79 23.92
N ILE A 432 5.49 26.50 22.96
CA ILE A 432 6.61 25.54 23.11
C ILE A 432 7.91 26.07 22.50
N VAL A 433 9.03 25.54 23.00
CA VAL A 433 10.33 25.54 22.30
C VAL A 433 10.30 24.43 21.24
N MET A 434 10.82 24.71 20.04
CA MET A 434 11.05 23.71 19.00
C MET A 434 12.47 23.82 18.41
N ASP A 435 13.14 22.68 18.36
CA ASP A 435 14.35 22.42 17.58
C ASP A 435 13.98 22.08 16.14
N VAL A 436 14.66 22.63 15.14
CA VAL A 436 14.37 22.43 13.70
C VAL A 436 15.66 22.11 12.94
N TYR A 437 15.63 21.08 12.11
CA TYR A 437 16.71 20.65 11.20
C TYR A 437 16.25 20.74 9.74
N GLY A 438 17.18 20.93 8.80
CA GLY A 438 16.88 20.96 7.35
C GLY A 438 16.02 22.13 6.86
N HIS A 439 16.02 23.28 7.54
CA HIS A 439 15.13 24.41 7.22
C HIS A 439 15.87 25.76 7.20
N THR A 440 15.90 26.44 6.05
CA THR A 440 16.75 27.62 5.82
C THR A 440 16.15 28.97 6.21
N GLU A 441 14.81 29.09 6.32
CA GLU A 441 14.15 30.37 6.65
C GLU A 441 14.63 30.97 7.99
N HIS A 442 15.13 30.14 8.91
CA HIS A 442 15.36 30.50 10.32
C HIS A 442 16.72 30.02 10.87
N ARG A 443 17.83 30.31 10.16
CA ARG A 443 19.21 30.06 10.66
C ARG A 443 19.52 30.73 12.02
N ASN A 444 18.86 31.86 12.32
CA ASN A 444 19.00 32.56 13.60
C ASN A 444 17.97 32.07 14.62
N VAL A 445 18.41 31.81 15.85
CA VAL A 445 17.56 31.35 16.95
C VAL A 445 16.52 32.43 17.32
N ILE A 446 15.26 32.03 17.48
CA ILE A 446 14.15 32.87 17.92
C ILE A 446 13.84 32.52 19.38
N CYS A 447 14.07 33.46 20.30
CA CYS A 447 13.81 33.31 21.73
C CYS A 447 12.71 34.29 22.20
N ASP A 448 11.44 33.88 22.12
CA ASP A 448 10.30 34.65 22.63
C ASP A 448 9.90 34.11 24.03
N LYS A 449 9.22 34.92 24.85
CA LYS A 449 8.79 34.51 26.20
C LYS A 449 7.68 33.44 26.20
N SER A 450 7.06 33.19 25.06
CA SER A 450 5.90 32.31 24.89
C SER A 450 6.15 31.11 23.95
N TYR A 451 7.18 31.16 23.11
CA TYR A 451 7.62 30.08 22.23
C TYR A 451 9.08 30.32 21.82
N SER A 452 9.79 29.31 21.36
CA SER A 452 11.12 29.49 20.75
C SER A 452 11.30 28.58 19.54
N LEU A 453 12.19 28.98 18.63
CA LEU A 453 12.56 28.20 17.45
C LEU A 453 14.08 28.20 17.30
N ARG A 454 14.69 27.01 17.29
CA ARG A 454 16.15 26.83 17.35
C ARG A 454 16.63 26.04 16.13
N SER A 455 17.60 26.57 15.38
CA SER A 455 18.18 25.89 14.22
C SER A 455 19.21 24.85 14.67
N ILE A 456 19.04 23.61 14.22
CA ILE A 456 20.02 22.54 14.32
C ILE A 456 20.64 22.36 12.94
N ASN A 457 21.97 22.45 12.89
CA ASN A 457 22.73 22.44 11.64
C ASN A 457 23.33 21.05 11.31
N ALA A 458 23.34 20.14 12.30
CA ALA A 458 23.83 18.78 12.14
C ALA A 458 23.12 17.80 13.08
N ILE A 459 22.90 16.58 12.59
CA ILE A 459 22.36 15.42 13.32
C ILE A 459 23.40 14.30 13.43
N SER A 460 23.06 13.25 14.17
CA SER A 460 23.91 12.07 14.33
C SER A 460 23.13 10.76 14.37
N MET A 461 23.56 9.79 13.56
CA MET A 461 23.10 8.40 13.64
C MET A 461 23.98 7.63 14.63
N LYS A 462 23.36 7.11 15.70
CA LYS A 462 24.04 6.49 16.85
C LYS A 462 23.88 4.96 16.83
N PHE A 463 24.81 4.28 16.15
CA PHE A 463 24.91 2.81 16.11
C PHE A 463 25.79 2.30 17.28
N PRO A 464 25.77 0.99 17.61
CA PRO A 464 26.61 0.44 18.68
C PRO A 464 28.11 0.67 18.46
N ASP A 465 28.57 0.50 17.22
CA ASP A 465 30.00 0.50 16.86
C ASP A 465 30.49 1.82 16.26
N ALA A 466 29.59 2.75 15.94
CA ALA A 466 29.91 4.01 15.24
C ALA A 466 28.85 5.10 15.45
N VAL A 467 29.30 6.36 15.42
CA VAL A 467 28.42 7.54 15.32
C VAL A 467 28.76 8.28 14.03
N TYR A 468 27.76 8.48 13.17
CA TYR A 468 27.91 9.22 11.92
C TYR A 468 27.20 10.56 12.03
N TYR A 469 27.89 11.65 11.69
CA TYR A 469 27.34 13.01 11.68
C TYR A 469 26.85 13.38 10.28
N ILE A 470 25.76 14.14 10.19
CA ILE A 470 25.09 14.50 8.94
C ILE A 470 24.67 15.97 9.02
N ASP A 471 24.86 16.71 7.94
CA ASP A 471 24.65 18.16 7.82
C ASP A 471 23.53 18.51 6.83
N ASN A 472 23.14 19.78 6.83
CA ASN A 472 22.18 20.33 5.87
C ASN A 472 22.76 20.54 4.46
N GLU A 473 24.01 20.12 4.16
CA GLU A 473 24.58 20.20 2.80
C GLU A 473 24.36 18.90 2.03
N THR A 474 24.31 17.79 2.74
CA THR A 474 24.14 16.44 2.18
C THR A 474 22.74 15.85 2.42
N ASP A 475 21.92 16.44 3.30
CA ASP A 475 20.58 15.97 3.66
C ASP A 475 19.45 16.90 3.18
N SER A 476 18.44 16.32 2.53
CA SER A 476 17.19 16.97 2.13
C SER A 476 16.04 16.70 3.11
N MET A 477 16.28 16.01 4.24
CA MET A 477 15.33 15.85 5.33
C MET A 477 15.12 17.14 6.13
N GLY A 478 13.87 17.60 6.21
CA GLY A 478 13.42 18.59 7.20
C GLY A 478 12.61 17.95 8.34
N PHE A 479 12.95 18.23 9.59
CA PHE A 479 12.13 17.86 10.75
C PHE A 479 12.24 18.87 11.90
N ALA A 480 11.32 18.80 12.85
CA ALA A 480 11.40 19.53 14.10
C ALA A 480 10.90 18.71 15.31
N VAL A 481 11.45 18.96 16.50
CA VAL A 481 10.97 18.37 17.76
C VAL A 481 10.77 19.45 18.82
N SER A 482 9.77 19.28 19.69
CA SER A 482 9.56 20.17 20.84
C SER A 482 10.51 19.84 21.99
N THR A 483 10.90 20.84 22.78
CA THR A 483 11.83 20.63 23.92
C THR A 483 11.09 20.68 25.25
N VAL A 484 11.39 19.72 26.14
CA VAL A 484 10.79 19.58 27.49
C VAL A 484 11.72 20.03 28.63
N GLY A 485 12.77 20.80 28.32
CA GLY A 485 13.71 21.32 29.30
C GLY A 485 13.20 22.57 30.02
N THR A 486 12.58 22.39 31.19
CA THR A 486 12.19 23.50 32.12
C THR A 486 13.35 24.40 32.55
N TRP A 487 14.59 23.93 32.37
CA TRP A 487 15.83 24.62 32.74
C TRP A 487 16.42 25.49 31.63
N GLN A 488 15.96 25.36 30.38
CA GLN A 488 16.56 26.08 29.24
C GLN A 488 16.08 27.53 29.09
N ARG A 489 15.06 27.94 29.87
CA ARG A 489 14.98 29.29 30.47
C ARG A 489 13.89 29.36 31.53
N LYS A 490 13.94 30.40 32.39
CA LYS A 490 13.00 30.61 33.51
C LYS A 490 11.57 30.92 33.02
N GLY A 491 10.79 29.90 32.68
CA GLY A 491 9.39 30.03 32.26
C GLY A 491 8.66 28.68 32.16
N ARG A 492 7.33 28.70 32.32
CA ARG A 492 6.48 27.51 32.19
C ARG A 492 6.21 27.19 30.71
N SER A 493 7.20 26.57 30.03
CA SER A 493 6.90 25.75 28.86
C SER A 493 5.93 24.63 29.28
N LYS A 494 5.07 24.18 28.36
CA LYS A 494 4.21 23.01 28.59
C LYS A 494 4.90 21.76 28.07
N ASP A 495 5.19 20.82 28.96
CA ASP A 495 5.77 19.51 28.63
C ASP A 495 4.91 18.81 27.57
N GLN A 496 5.44 18.76 26.36
CA GLN A 496 4.77 18.26 25.17
C GLN A 496 5.78 17.55 24.28
N TYR A 497 5.36 16.42 23.71
CA TYR A 497 6.19 15.53 22.91
C TYR A 497 5.71 15.55 21.45
N TRP A 498 6.00 16.66 20.75
CA TRP A 498 5.70 16.85 19.34
C TRP A 498 6.93 16.53 18.48
N ALA A 499 6.76 15.67 17.48
CA ALA A 499 7.66 15.58 16.33
C ALA A 499 6.92 16.09 15.09
N CYS A 500 7.56 16.92 14.28
CA CYS A 500 7.04 17.45 13.03
C CYS A 500 7.95 17.04 11.87
N THR A 501 7.37 16.55 10.78
CA THR A 501 8.08 16.14 9.57
C THR A 501 7.33 16.63 8.35
N GLY A 502 8.03 17.06 7.31
CA GLY A 502 7.38 17.39 6.03
C GLY A 502 8.25 18.24 5.11
N ASN A 503 7.59 18.74 4.08
CA ASN A 503 8.22 19.22 2.85
C ASN A 503 8.41 20.74 2.86
N VAL A 504 8.89 21.29 3.98
CA VAL A 504 9.24 22.71 4.07
C VAL A 504 10.75 22.81 4.00
N GLU A 505 11.24 22.96 2.78
CA GLU A 505 12.59 22.60 2.35
C GLU A 505 13.74 23.37 3.03
N ASN A 506 14.91 22.83 2.74
CA ASN A 506 16.23 23.42 2.84
C ASN A 506 16.49 24.48 1.73
N GLN A 507 15.53 24.77 0.83
CA GLN A 507 15.67 25.72 -0.28
C GLN A 507 15.39 27.19 0.11
N PRO A 508 16.11 28.19 -0.43
CA PRO A 508 15.96 29.62 -0.10
C PRO A 508 14.77 30.29 -0.82
N LEU A 509 13.58 29.68 -0.76
CA LEU A 509 12.41 30.10 -1.55
C LEU A 509 11.38 30.86 -0.73
N GLY A 510 11.30 32.17 -1.00
CA GLY A 510 10.33 33.09 -0.41
C GLY A 510 8.90 32.73 -0.80
N SER A 511 8.27 31.87 0.00
CA SER A 511 6.85 31.47 -0.07
C SER A 511 6.49 30.38 -1.10
N LYS A 512 7.31 29.34 -1.30
CA LYS A 512 6.83 28.04 -1.87
C LYS A 512 5.70 27.49 -0.97
N GLY A 513 4.60 27.03 -1.56
CA GLY A 513 3.55 26.26 -0.87
C GLY A 513 4.10 24.96 -0.25
N GLY A 514 3.49 24.43 0.79
CA GLY A 514 4.07 23.25 1.48
C GLY A 514 3.28 22.75 2.69
N ILE A 515 3.55 21.51 3.09
CA ILE A 515 2.85 20.79 4.16
C ILE A 515 3.82 20.21 5.19
N ILE A 516 3.45 20.26 6.47
CA ILE A 516 4.08 19.48 7.56
C ILE A 516 3.03 18.68 8.31
N ALA A 517 3.42 17.52 8.85
CA ALA A 517 2.63 16.76 9.81
C ALA A 517 3.34 16.76 11.17
N CYS A 518 2.65 17.25 12.21
CA CYS A 518 3.12 17.26 13.59
C CYS A 518 2.35 16.23 14.41
N VAL A 519 3.03 15.25 14.99
CA VAL A 519 2.45 14.15 15.77
C VAL A 519 2.77 14.26 17.26
N PHE A 520 1.82 13.90 18.12
CA PHE A 520 1.97 13.95 19.58
C PHE A 520 2.11 12.53 20.16
N ASN A 521 3.34 12.03 20.17
CA ASN A 521 3.69 10.69 20.64
C ASN A 521 5.12 10.70 21.20
N PHE A 522 5.29 10.25 22.45
CA PHE A 522 6.57 10.24 23.16
C PHE A 522 7.66 9.42 22.46
N GLN A 523 7.33 8.24 21.91
CA GLN A 523 8.31 7.37 21.28
C GLN A 523 8.74 7.88 19.91
N VAL A 524 7.84 8.50 19.14
CA VAL A 524 8.23 9.21 17.91
C VAL A 524 9.11 10.41 18.26
N TRP A 525 8.66 11.26 19.20
CA TRP A 525 9.44 12.40 19.68
C TRP A 525 10.86 11.98 20.11
N LEU A 526 10.99 10.99 21.00
CA LEU A 526 12.28 10.49 21.49
C LEU A 526 13.17 9.95 20.36
N THR A 527 12.58 9.36 19.32
CA THR A 527 13.34 8.86 18.15
C THR A 527 13.99 10.00 17.36
N PHE A 528 13.27 11.11 17.16
CA PHE A 528 13.77 12.29 16.46
C PHE A 528 14.66 13.17 17.37
N ASP A 529 14.35 13.26 18.66
CA ASP A 529 15.15 13.98 19.65
C ASP A 529 16.55 13.35 19.78
N ASN A 530 16.64 12.01 19.73
CA ASN A 530 17.89 11.27 19.69
C ASN A 530 18.79 11.56 18.47
N PHE A 531 18.31 12.16 17.38
CA PHE A 531 19.17 12.60 16.28
C PHE A 531 20.03 13.82 16.65
N LYS A 532 19.60 14.64 17.62
CA LYS A 532 20.28 15.91 17.95
C LYS A 532 21.73 15.68 18.41
N VAL A 533 22.62 16.57 17.98
CA VAL A 533 24.05 16.59 18.33
C VAL A 533 24.34 17.59 19.45
N LYS A 534 23.85 18.82 19.27
CA LYS A 534 23.90 19.89 20.26
C LYS A 534 22.62 20.73 20.12
N GLU A 535 22.02 21.10 21.24
CA GLU A 535 20.93 22.06 21.27
C GLU A 535 21.48 23.50 21.31
N PRO A 536 20.89 24.46 20.57
CA PRO A 536 21.24 25.86 20.74
C PRO A 536 20.71 26.41 22.07
N ASP A 537 21.51 27.23 22.73
CA ASP A 537 21.07 27.98 23.90
C ASP A 537 20.27 29.23 23.47
N CYS A 538 19.31 29.65 24.31
CA CYS A 538 18.60 30.91 24.16
C CYS A 538 19.15 31.94 25.16
N GLU A 539 20.21 32.65 24.78
CA GLU A 539 20.96 33.63 25.61
C GLU A 539 20.09 34.66 26.33
#